data_AF-A0A971NU27-F1
#
_entry.id   AF-A0A971NU27-F1
#
_cell.length_a   1.000
_cell.length_b   1.000
_cell.length_c   1.000
_cell.angle_alpha   90.00
_cell.angle_beta   90.00
_cell.angle_gamma   90.00
#
_symmetry.space_group_name_H-M   'P 1'
#
loop_
_entity.id
_entity.type
_entity.pdbx_description
1 polymer ?
#
loop_
_entity_poly.entity_id
_entity_poly.type
_entity_poly.pdbx_seq_one_letter_code
_entity_poly.pdbx_strand_id
1 'polypeptide(L)'
;PWIDMEQAMREHRIALFSLESKKALSEFDIIGFSLPYESIYTNVLNMLDLANIPLCSKDRNDAHPLIIAGGQACFNPEPMADFFDAFVIGEGEEIVLEIAAAYLAWRSAGESKLELLHSLALIHGVYVPAFYAVDYHENGTIRSIKPVFDDIPETVTKRIVAKLPPPTTDFIVPNVDIVHDRIAVEIMRGCTRGCRFCHAGAVNRPVRERPVEEILDAIEKGLNATGYEAVGLLSLSSSDHIKILELIKKAYLRFANRRVQLSLPSLRIASFSVDLMDELKELKPSGGFTLAPEAATERMRAVINKPLNESDFLDTVKTVFEHGWLSLKLYFMVGLPGETQEDVQAILDLSRKVLSIGRKIRGNRVRVHIGVAGFIPKPHTPFQWYASEKLETLNQKIYFLKDGTRKSGIKLTYNSPESSLVEAWLSRGNRRLSAVIQQAWLNGAKFDAWSDKFNKQAWLDAFADNGLDPDFYAYRTRDLNEILPWEHISTGVRKQFLKREFLASQSGEIRIDCRNGCYYCGILDSFSDLRPTAADVYWGCP
;
A
#
# COMPACT_ATOMS: atom_id res chain seq x y z
N PRO A 1 -11.88 -8.68 16.35
CA PRO A 1 -13.30 -9.05 16.59
C PRO A 1 -14.19 -8.01 15.93
N TRP A 2 -15.34 -8.41 15.35
CA TRP A 2 -16.33 -7.46 14.85
C TRP A 2 -17.11 -6.83 16.02
N ILE A 3 -18.02 -5.89 15.75
CA ILE A 3 -18.69 -5.07 16.79
C ILE A 3 -19.46 -5.88 17.84
N ASP A 4 -20.08 -6.98 17.42
CA ASP A 4 -20.85 -7.90 18.26
C ASP A 4 -19.95 -8.73 19.17
N MET A 5 -18.88 -9.31 18.61
CA MET A 5 -17.90 -10.06 19.38
C MET A 5 -17.12 -9.15 20.32
N GLU A 6 -16.77 -7.93 19.90
CA GLU A 6 -16.13 -6.94 20.77
C GLU A 6 -17.01 -6.62 21.98
N GLN A 7 -18.30 -6.37 21.76
CA GLN A 7 -19.25 -6.11 22.85
C GLN A 7 -19.32 -7.30 23.82
N ALA A 8 -19.53 -8.51 23.29
CA ALA A 8 -19.60 -9.72 24.12
C ALA A 8 -18.31 -9.94 24.93
N MET A 9 -17.14 -9.70 24.33
CA MET A 9 -15.85 -9.78 25.02
C MET A 9 -15.74 -8.79 26.17
N ARG A 10 -16.14 -7.53 25.95
CA ARG A 10 -16.12 -6.49 26.99
C ARG A 10 -17.08 -6.83 28.13
N GLU A 11 -18.31 -7.25 27.82
CA GLU A 11 -19.33 -7.65 28.82
C GLU A 11 -18.85 -8.80 29.71
N HIS A 12 -18.16 -9.78 29.12
CA HIS A 12 -17.68 -10.97 29.82
C HIS A 12 -16.22 -10.84 30.31
N ARG A 13 -15.61 -9.66 30.17
CA ARG A 13 -14.21 -9.38 30.52
C ARG A 13 -13.21 -10.37 29.89
N ILE A 14 -13.47 -10.75 28.65
CA ILE A 14 -12.61 -11.62 27.85
C ILE A 14 -11.62 -10.72 27.12
N ALA A 15 -10.34 -10.81 27.48
CA ALA A 15 -9.28 -10.08 26.78
C ALA A 15 -9.15 -10.57 25.32
N LEU A 16 -8.66 -9.70 24.43
CA LEU A 16 -8.28 -10.13 23.09
C LEU A 16 -7.24 -11.26 23.16
N PHE A 17 -7.48 -12.33 22.40
CA PHE A 17 -6.68 -13.55 22.43
C PHE A 17 -6.30 -14.04 21.04
N SER A 18 -5.28 -14.89 20.97
CA SER A 18 -4.80 -15.50 19.72
C SER A 18 -5.70 -16.63 19.24
N LEU A 19 -5.81 -16.82 17.92
CA LEU A 19 -6.75 -17.80 17.36
C LEU A 19 -6.31 -19.24 17.61
N GLU A 20 -5.00 -19.49 17.59
CA GLU A 20 -4.40 -20.82 17.66
C GLU A 20 -4.42 -21.43 19.06
N SER A 21 -4.17 -20.62 20.09
CA SER A 21 -4.03 -21.12 21.48
C SER A 21 -4.95 -20.44 22.47
N LYS A 22 -5.76 -19.45 22.04
CA LYS A 22 -6.60 -18.61 22.92
C LYS A 22 -5.81 -17.93 24.03
N LYS A 23 -4.51 -17.70 23.82
CA LYS A 23 -3.65 -17.00 24.77
C LYS A 23 -3.97 -15.50 24.72
N ALA A 24 -4.11 -14.84 25.87
CA ALA A 24 -4.39 -13.41 25.87
C ALA A 24 -3.21 -12.64 25.27
N LEU A 25 -3.49 -11.57 24.53
CA LEU A 25 -2.44 -10.78 23.86
C LEU A 25 -1.42 -10.22 24.85
N SER A 26 -1.86 -9.82 26.05
CA SER A 26 -0.99 -9.32 27.12
C SER A 26 0.04 -10.34 27.63
N GLU A 27 -0.13 -11.63 27.32
CA GLU A 27 0.79 -12.70 27.75
C GLU A 27 1.86 -13.03 26.68
N PHE A 28 1.84 -12.36 25.53
CA PHE A 28 2.88 -12.51 24.51
C PHE A 28 4.10 -11.67 24.86
N ASP A 29 5.26 -12.08 24.37
CA ASP A 29 6.50 -11.32 24.54
C ASP A 29 6.56 -10.10 23.58
N ILE A 30 6.10 -10.30 22.34
CA ILE A 30 6.09 -9.29 21.28
C ILE A 30 4.76 -9.38 20.52
N ILE A 31 4.13 -8.23 20.26
CA ILE A 31 2.96 -8.11 19.38
C ILE A 31 3.32 -7.23 18.19
N GLY A 32 3.20 -7.79 16.99
CA GLY A 32 3.44 -7.08 15.73
C GLY A 32 2.14 -6.72 15.01
N PHE A 33 2.01 -5.46 14.60
CA PHE A 33 0.92 -4.98 13.75
C PHE A 33 1.41 -4.71 12.33
N SER A 34 0.67 -5.16 11.32
CA SER A 34 0.86 -4.71 9.95
C SER A 34 -0.08 -3.54 9.67
N LEU A 35 0.48 -2.39 9.30
CA LEU A 35 -0.21 -1.16 8.94
C LEU A 35 -0.16 -0.96 7.42
N PRO A 36 -1.03 -1.60 6.64
CA PRO A 36 -1.05 -1.45 5.19
C PRO A 36 -1.59 -0.10 4.72
N TYR A 37 -2.46 0.54 5.51
CA TYR A 37 -3.10 1.83 5.22
C TYR A 37 -3.57 2.50 6.52
N GLU A 38 -3.83 3.79 6.46
CA GLU A 38 -4.03 4.63 7.65
C GLU A 38 -5.41 4.45 8.31
N SER A 39 -6.42 4.00 7.57
CA SER A 39 -7.79 3.84 8.07
C SER A 39 -7.99 2.67 9.06
N ILE A 40 -6.91 2.04 9.54
CA ILE A 40 -6.94 1.03 10.61
C ILE A 40 -6.24 1.49 11.89
N TYR A 41 -5.77 2.74 11.96
CA TYR A 41 -5.06 3.24 13.13
C TYR A 41 -5.91 3.15 14.41
N THR A 42 -7.19 3.53 14.34
CA THR A 42 -8.14 3.39 15.46
C THR A 42 -8.41 1.93 15.84
N ASN A 43 -8.32 1.00 14.88
CA ASN A 43 -8.44 -0.43 15.15
C ASN A 43 -7.27 -0.96 15.98
N VAL A 44 -6.06 -0.42 15.83
CA VAL A 44 -4.91 -0.77 16.68
C VAL A 44 -5.20 -0.40 18.13
N LEU A 45 -5.65 0.84 18.38
CA LEU A 45 -6.01 1.31 19.72
C LEU A 45 -7.11 0.43 20.32
N ASN A 46 -8.15 0.11 19.54
CA ASN A 46 -9.23 -0.77 19.98
C ASN A 46 -8.71 -2.18 20.36
N MET A 47 -7.73 -2.71 19.62
CA MET A 47 -7.13 -4.01 19.93
C MET A 47 -6.27 -3.98 21.20
N LEU A 48 -5.48 -2.92 21.41
CA LEU A 48 -4.67 -2.75 22.63
C LEU A 48 -5.57 -2.61 23.86
N ASP A 49 -6.60 -1.76 23.79
CA ASP A 49 -7.58 -1.59 24.85
C ASP A 49 -8.31 -2.90 25.18
N LEU A 50 -8.78 -3.63 24.17
CA LEU A 50 -9.44 -4.93 24.37
C LEU A 50 -8.49 -6.01 24.91
N ALA A 51 -7.18 -5.85 24.72
CA ALA A 51 -6.16 -6.71 25.31
C ALA A 51 -5.75 -6.28 26.74
N ASN A 52 -6.32 -5.20 27.28
CA ASN A 52 -5.89 -4.55 28.53
C ASN A 52 -4.40 -4.13 28.50
N ILE A 53 -3.91 -3.68 27.34
CA ILE A 53 -2.55 -3.15 27.17
C ILE A 53 -2.63 -1.62 27.12
N PRO A 54 -1.82 -0.87 27.89
CA PRO A 54 -1.77 0.59 27.81
C PRO A 54 -1.51 1.06 26.37
N LEU A 55 -2.32 2.03 25.92
CA LEU A 55 -2.30 2.51 24.54
C LEU A 55 -0.96 3.15 24.17
N CYS A 56 -0.46 4.04 25.03
CA CYS A 56 0.76 4.77 24.77
C CYS A 56 1.99 3.99 25.23
N SER A 57 3.05 4.00 24.42
CA SER A 57 4.31 3.29 24.70
C SER A 57 4.94 3.73 26.03
N LYS A 58 4.87 5.03 26.34
CA LYS A 58 5.38 5.59 27.61
C LYS A 58 4.71 5.02 28.86
N ASP A 59 3.49 4.49 28.74
CA ASP A 59 2.72 3.95 29.85
C ASP A 59 2.94 2.42 30.00
N ARG A 60 3.74 1.81 29.12
CA ARG A 60 4.09 0.38 29.15
C ARG A 60 5.46 0.15 29.79
N ASN A 61 5.49 -0.66 30.84
CA ASN A 61 6.72 -1.13 31.50
C ASN A 61 7.14 -2.54 31.02
N ASP A 62 8.16 -3.10 31.66
CA ASP A 62 8.80 -4.39 31.36
C ASP A 62 7.85 -5.61 31.50
N ALA A 63 6.70 -5.45 32.15
CA ALA A 63 5.68 -6.50 32.27
C ALA A 63 4.72 -6.58 31.07
N HIS A 64 4.76 -5.58 30.18
CA HIS A 64 3.92 -5.54 28.99
C HIS A 64 4.67 -6.08 27.77
N PRO A 65 3.95 -6.65 26.77
CA PRO A 65 4.54 -7.01 25.48
C PRO A 65 5.22 -5.82 24.82
N LEU A 66 6.30 -6.10 24.08
CA LEU A 66 6.86 -5.15 23.12
C LEU A 66 5.87 -4.98 21.96
N ILE A 67 5.42 -3.75 21.70
CA ILE A 67 4.45 -3.45 20.64
C ILE A 67 5.19 -2.86 19.44
N ILE A 68 5.20 -3.58 18.33
CA ILE A 68 5.88 -3.16 17.09
C ILE A 68 4.90 -3.04 15.92
N ALA A 69 5.24 -2.20 14.94
CA ALA A 69 4.50 -2.11 13.69
C ALA A 69 5.40 -2.19 12.46
N GLY A 70 4.87 -2.75 11.37
CA GLY A 70 5.46 -2.65 10.03
C GLY A 70 4.38 -2.40 8.98
N GLY A 71 4.74 -2.46 7.70
CA GLY A 71 3.80 -2.25 6.61
C GLY A 71 3.89 -0.86 5.97
N GLN A 72 3.11 -0.66 4.90
CA GLN A 72 3.28 0.47 3.99
C GLN A 72 3.01 1.82 4.66
N ALA A 73 2.05 1.92 5.59
CA ALA A 73 1.75 3.18 6.26
C ALA A 73 2.92 3.64 7.17
N CYS A 74 3.78 2.71 7.62
CA CYS A 74 4.93 3.03 8.48
C CYS A 74 6.03 3.83 7.79
N PHE A 75 5.97 4.05 6.47
CA PHE A 75 6.87 5.00 5.81
C PHE A 75 6.57 6.47 6.19
N ASN A 76 5.43 6.74 6.84
CA ASN A 76 5.26 7.88 7.74
C ASN A 76 4.78 7.38 9.12
N PRO A 77 5.71 7.07 10.05
CA PRO A 77 5.35 6.47 11.34
C PRO A 77 4.83 7.50 12.34
N GLU A 78 5.10 8.79 12.13
CA GLU A 78 4.83 9.86 13.09
C GLU A 78 3.40 9.94 13.63
N PRO A 79 2.33 9.78 12.82
CA PRO A 79 0.97 9.81 13.36
C PRO A 79 0.68 8.72 14.40
N MET A 80 1.43 7.62 14.39
CA MET A 80 1.25 6.50 15.33
C MET A 80 2.38 6.39 16.35
N ALA A 81 3.31 7.36 16.38
CA ALA A 81 4.54 7.31 17.15
C ALA A 81 4.32 7.07 18.65
N ASP A 82 3.27 7.65 19.25
CA ASP A 82 3.04 7.54 20.69
C ASP A 82 2.52 6.15 21.11
N PHE A 83 2.02 5.34 20.17
CA PHE A 83 1.37 4.06 20.46
C PHE A 83 2.29 2.85 20.32
N PHE A 84 3.42 2.97 19.61
CA PHE A 84 4.33 1.87 19.31
C PHE A 84 5.67 2.03 20.00
N ASP A 85 6.25 0.91 20.44
CA ASP A 85 7.60 0.90 21.01
C ASP A 85 8.67 0.97 19.90
N ALA A 86 8.41 0.32 18.76
CA ALA A 86 9.28 0.38 17.58
C ALA A 86 8.50 0.17 16.27
N PHE A 87 9.03 0.72 15.18
CA PHE A 87 8.56 0.49 13.81
C PHE A 87 9.63 -0.21 12.98
N VAL A 88 9.20 -1.20 12.20
CA VAL A 88 9.98 -1.84 11.15
C VAL A 88 9.70 -1.13 9.85
N ILE A 89 10.72 -0.46 9.32
CA ILE A 89 10.65 0.25 8.05
C ILE A 89 11.16 -0.66 6.93
N GLY A 90 10.28 -1.02 6.01
CA GLY A 90 10.61 -1.89 4.87
C GLY A 90 10.25 -3.35 5.10
N GLU A 91 11.18 -4.24 4.79
CA GLU A 91 10.95 -5.68 4.68
C GLU A 91 11.28 -6.42 5.97
N GLY A 92 10.36 -7.30 6.40
CA GLY A 92 10.30 -7.87 7.74
C GLY A 92 11.09 -9.17 7.93
N GLU A 93 11.54 -9.80 6.85
CA GLU A 93 11.92 -11.21 6.87
C GLU A 93 13.21 -11.51 7.65
N GLU A 94 14.23 -10.65 7.56
CA GLU A 94 15.45 -10.77 8.36
C GLU A 94 15.33 -10.03 9.70
N ILE A 95 14.78 -8.82 9.67
CA ILE A 95 14.75 -7.90 10.81
C ILE A 95 13.94 -8.45 11.99
N VAL A 96 12.90 -9.26 11.74
CA VAL A 96 12.13 -9.90 12.81
C VAL A 96 12.99 -10.86 13.65
N LEU A 97 13.98 -11.51 13.04
CA LEU A 97 14.91 -12.40 13.75
C LEU A 97 15.90 -11.59 14.60
N GLU A 98 16.38 -10.46 14.09
CA GLU A 98 17.26 -9.53 14.80
C GLU A 98 16.54 -8.94 16.03
N ILE A 99 15.26 -8.53 15.88
CA ILE A 99 14.42 -8.04 16.98
C ILE A 99 14.20 -9.13 18.03
N ALA A 100 13.87 -10.36 17.60
CA ALA A 100 13.69 -11.48 18.52
C ALA A 100 14.98 -11.81 19.30
N ALA A 101 16.13 -11.78 18.63
CA ALA A 101 17.43 -11.99 19.26
C ALA A 101 17.75 -10.91 20.30
N ALA A 102 17.52 -9.63 19.97
CA ALA A 102 17.69 -8.51 20.89
C ALA A 102 16.77 -8.64 22.12
N TYR A 103 15.51 -9.03 21.91
CA TYR A 103 14.56 -9.26 22.99
C TYR A 103 15.01 -10.39 23.93
N LEU A 104 15.45 -11.53 23.37
CA LEU A 104 15.93 -12.67 24.16
C LEU A 104 17.21 -12.34 24.95
N ALA A 105 18.12 -11.57 24.36
CA ALA A 105 19.32 -11.09 25.05
C ALA A 105 18.97 -10.18 26.22
N TRP A 106 18.10 -9.19 25.99
CA TRP A 106 17.59 -8.29 27.02
C TRP A 106 16.92 -9.04 28.19
N ARG A 107 16.03 -9.99 27.89
CA ARG A 107 15.36 -10.82 28.90
C ARG A 107 16.35 -11.63 29.74
N SER A 108 17.44 -12.09 29.14
CA SER A 108 18.48 -12.87 29.81
C SER A 108 19.37 -11.99 30.70
N ALA A 109 19.61 -10.74 30.28
CA ALA A 109 20.42 -9.78 31.03
C ALA A 109 19.66 -9.16 32.22
N GLY A 110 18.32 -9.12 32.17
CA GLY A 110 17.50 -8.50 33.22
C GLY A 110 17.63 -6.98 33.25
N GLU A 111 17.89 -6.37 32.10
CA GLU A 111 18.07 -4.93 31.93
C GLU A 111 16.73 -4.18 31.87
N SER A 112 16.78 -2.85 31.89
CA SER A 112 15.57 -2.04 31.76
C SER A 112 15.01 -2.05 30.34
N LYS A 113 13.71 -1.79 30.16
CA LYS A 113 13.12 -1.61 28.81
C LYS A 113 13.79 -0.52 27.98
N LEU A 114 14.39 0.51 28.60
CA LEU A 114 15.13 1.54 27.86
C LEU A 114 16.32 0.94 27.10
N GLU A 115 17.04 -0.02 27.70
CA GLU A 115 18.17 -0.73 27.08
C GLU A 115 17.71 -1.62 25.92
N LEU A 116 16.54 -2.26 26.06
CA LEU A 116 15.92 -2.98 24.94
C LEU A 116 15.64 -2.02 23.77
N LEU A 117 14.97 -0.90 24.05
CA LEU A 117 14.64 0.08 23.01
C LEU A 117 15.91 0.63 22.34
N HIS A 118 16.95 0.92 23.12
CA HIS A 118 18.26 1.36 22.62
C HIS A 118 18.89 0.32 21.69
N SER A 119 18.94 -0.94 22.13
CA SER A 119 19.40 -2.07 21.31
C SER A 119 18.60 -2.22 20.01
N LEU A 120 17.27 -2.08 20.08
CA LEU A 120 16.40 -2.15 18.90
C LEU A 120 16.67 -1.00 17.93
N ALA A 121 16.89 0.21 18.41
CA ALA A 121 17.14 1.39 17.57
C ALA A 121 18.47 1.32 16.79
N LEU A 122 19.41 0.49 17.23
CA LEU A 122 20.65 0.20 16.52
C LEU A 122 20.47 -0.85 15.40
N ILE A 123 19.34 -1.56 15.37
CA ILE A 123 19.03 -2.51 14.32
C ILE A 123 18.66 -1.75 13.04
N HIS A 124 19.37 -2.01 11.94
CA HIS A 124 19.12 -1.36 10.67
C HIS A 124 17.70 -1.61 10.15
N GLY A 125 16.93 -0.52 9.96
CA GLY A 125 15.53 -0.54 9.55
C GLY A 125 14.53 -0.43 10.70
N VAL A 126 14.99 -0.38 11.96
CA VAL A 126 14.12 -0.14 13.11
C VAL A 126 14.12 1.34 13.48
N TYR A 127 12.92 1.89 13.64
CA TYR A 127 12.69 3.24 14.12
C TYR A 127 12.04 3.18 15.51
N VAL A 128 12.68 3.75 16.52
CA VAL A 128 12.16 3.84 17.90
C VAL A 128 11.73 5.29 18.18
N PRO A 129 10.42 5.59 18.23
CA PRO A 129 9.93 6.97 18.28
C PRO A 129 10.40 7.76 19.50
N ALA A 130 10.55 7.08 20.65
CA ALA A 130 10.99 7.68 21.90
C ALA A 130 12.38 8.33 21.82
N PHE A 131 13.19 7.95 20.82
CA PHE A 131 14.55 8.47 20.64
C PHE A 131 14.67 9.58 19.61
N TYR A 132 13.55 10.13 19.14
CA TYR A 132 13.56 11.26 18.21
C TYR A 132 12.75 12.40 18.80
N ALA A 133 13.43 13.52 19.06
CA ALA A 133 12.81 14.77 19.49
C ALA A 133 12.34 15.56 18.25
N VAL A 134 11.11 16.07 18.32
CA VAL A 134 10.49 16.86 17.24
C VAL A 134 10.19 18.26 17.74
N ASP A 135 10.80 19.26 17.12
CA ASP A 135 10.52 20.67 17.38
C ASP A 135 9.64 21.27 16.28
N TYR A 136 8.78 22.21 16.65
CA TYR A 136 7.86 22.87 15.73
C TYR A 136 8.12 24.38 15.67
N HIS A 137 7.83 24.96 14.51
CA HIS A 137 7.63 26.40 14.38
C HIS A 137 6.26 26.81 14.94
N GLU A 138 6.06 28.11 15.19
CA GLU A 138 4.79 28.65 15.70
C GLU A 138 3.60 28.36 14.78
N ASN A 139 3.82 28.27 13.46
CA ASN A 139 2.81 27.90 12.47
C ASN A 139 2.51 26.38 12.40
N GLY A 140 3.16 25.58 13.26
CA GLY A 140 3.01 24.13 13.32
C GLY A 140 3.80 23.33 12.28
N THR A 141 4.59 23.94 11.39
CA THR A 141 5.53 23.16 10.56
C THR A 141 6.69 22.64 11.41
N ILE A 142 7.33 21.57 10.98
CA ILE A 142 8.44 20.96 11.73
C ILE A 142 9.69 21.82 11.54
N ARG A 143 10.36 22.13 12.66
CA ARG A 143 11.63 22.85 12.72
C ARG A 143 12.82 21.90 12.70
N SER A 144 12.73 20.80 13.43
CA SER A 144 13.76 19.76 13.48
C SER A 144 13.19 18.42 13.92
N ILE A 145 13.81 17.35 13.44
CA ILE A 145 13.66 15.99 13.97
C ILE A 145 15.09 15.51 14.24
N LYS A 146 15.41 15.18 15.49
CA LYS A 146 16.78 14.81 15.87
C LYS A 146 16.79 13.61 16.80
N PRO A 147 17.78 12.71 16.68
CA PRO A 147 17.97 11.66 17.66
C PRO A 147 18.30 12.28 19.03
N VAL A 148 17.84 11.62 20.09
CA VAL A 148 18.08 12.01 21.48
C VAL A 148 19.45 11.53 21.97
N PHE A 149 19.97 10.45 21.37
CA PHE A 149 21.28 9.86 21.66
C PHE A 149 22.19 9.94 20.44
N ASP A 150 23.49 10.15 20.64
CA ASP A 150 24.46 10.38 19.56
C ASP A 150 24.73 9.14 18.68
N ASP A 151 24.50 7.95 19.22
CA ASP A 151 24.69 6.67 18.53
C ASP A 151 23.44 6.19 17.77
N ILE A 152 22.30 6.86 17.99
CA ILE A 152 21.08 6.59 17.24
C ILE A 152 21.14 7.35 15.90
N PRO A 153 20.87 6.67 14.77
CA PRO A 153 21.03 7.29 13.46
C PRO A 153 20.08 8.48 13.28
N GLU A 154 20.54 9.55 12.63
CA GLU A 154 19.66 10.67 12.27
C GLU A 154 18.58 10.27 11.25
N THR A 155 18.84 9.23 10.46
CA THR A 155 17.93 8.73 9.43
C THR A 155 17.86 7.21 9.44
N VAL A 156 16.66 6.68 9.58
CA VAL A 156 16.39 5.24 9.50
C VAL A 156 16.15 4.86 8.05
N THR A 157 17.09 4.11 7.45
CA THR A 157 16.93 3.59 6.10
C THR A 157 16.15 2.29 6.12
N LYS A 158 15.20 2.14 5.20
CA LYS A 158 14.37 0.93 5.10
C LYS A 158 15.22 -0.34 4.92
N ARG A 159 14.73 -1.45 5.45
CA ARG A 159 15.27 -2.78 5.18
C ARG A 159 14.76 -3.31 3.84
N ILE A 160 15.63 -3.97 3.09
CA ILE A 160 15.28 -4.78 1.92
C ILE A 160 16.02 -6.11 2.00
N VAL A 161 15.42 -7.17 1.47
CA VAL A 161 16.14 -8.42 1.18
C VAL A 161 16.68 -8.41 -0.25
N ALA A 162 17.92 -8.88 -0.42
CA ALA A 162 18.53 -8.92 -1.75
C ALA A 162 17.90 -9.98 -2.66
N LYS A 163 17.57 -11.13 -2.06
CA LYS A 163 16.84 -12.24 -2.66
C LYS A 163 15.55 -12.44 -1.88
N LEU A 164 14.43 -12.62 -2.57
CA LEU A 164 13.17 -12.94 -1.89
C LEU A 164 13.30 -14.30 -1.18
N PRO A 165 12.86 -14.43 0.09
CA PRO A 165 12.92 -15.69 0.82
C PRO A 165 12.00 -16.72 0.18
N PRO A 166 12.21 -18.04 0.36
CA PRO A 166 11.36 -19.07 -0.22
C PRO A 166 9.86 -18.80 0.02
N PRO A 167 8.98 -18.99 -0.97
CA PRO A 167 7.56 -18.78 -0.78
C PRO A 167 7.00 -19.70 0.31
N THR A 168 6.02 -19.21 1.08
CA THR A 168 5.24 -20.05 1.99
C THR A 168 4.52 -21.13 1.18
N THR A 169 4.59 -22.37 1.64
CA THR A 169 3.93 -23.52 0.98
C THR A 169 3.02 -24.29 1.94
N ASP A 170 3.32 -24.26 3.24
CA ASP A 170 2.49 -24.85 4.29
C ASP A 170 1.49 -23.82 4.85
N PHE A 171 0.39 -23.60 4.13
CA PHE A 171 -0.65 -22.68 4.57
C PHE A 171 -1.60 -23.33 5.57
N ILE A 172 -2.06 -22.55 6.55
CA ILE A 172 -3.18 -22.94 7.40
C ILE A 172 -4.45 -22.94 6.54
N VAL A 173 -5.15 -24.08 6.49
CA VAL A 173 -6.43 -24.19 5.79
C VAL A 173 -7.56 -23.90 6.79
N PRO A 174 -8.33 -22.82 6.60
CA PRO A 174 -9.43 -22.49 7.50
C PRO A 174 -10.59 -23.47 7.31
N ASN A 175 -11.31 -23.75 8.39
CA ASN A 175 -12.57 -24.51 8.37
C ASN A 175 -13.82 -23.62 8.18
N VAL A 176 -13.60 -22.37 7.77
CA VAL A 176 -14.62 -21.35 7.55
C VAL A 176 -14.30 -20.59 6.26
N ASP A 177 -15.31 -19.95 5.67
CA ASP A 177 -15.11 -19.09 4.51
C ASP A 177 -14.20 -17.90 4.87
N ILE A 178 -13.17 -17.68 4.05
CA ILE A 178 -12.24 -16.55 4.19
C ILE A 178 -12.24 -15.67 2.94
N VAL A 179 -11.81 -14.42 3.11
CA VAL A 179 -11.78 -13.43 2.02
C VAL A 179 -10.81 -13.83 0.89
N HIS A 180 -9.74 -14.57 1.22
CA HIS A 180 -8.72 -14.99 0.27
C HIS A 180 -8.54 -16.50 0.30
N ASP A 181 -9.50 -17.21 -0.28
CA ASP A 181 -9.52 -18.66 -0.38
C ASP A 181 -8.68 -19.18 -1.57
N ARG A 182 -7.35 -19.00 -1.47
CA ARG A 182 -6.38 -19.37 -2.53
C ARG A 182 -4.95 -19.40 -2.01
N ILE A 183 -4.09 -20.13 -2.72
CA ILE A 183 -2.62 -20.03 -2.55
C ILE A 183 -2.16 -18.67 -3.07
N ALA A 184 -1.34 -17.97 -2.30
CA ALA A 184 -0.73 -16.71 -2.70
C ALA A 184 0.78 -16.91 -2.89
N VAL A 185 1.29 -16.67 -4.12
CA VAL A 185 2.72 -16.72 -4.42
C VAL A 185 3.18 -15.37 -4.94
N GLU A 186 4.02 -14.67 -4.18
CA GLU A 186 4.64 -13.43 -4.63
C GLU A 186 5.68 -13.72 -5.71
N ILE A 187 5.42 -13.32 -6.96
CA ILE A 187 6.33 -13.62 -8.09
C ILE A 187 7.42 -12.56 -8.28
N MET A 188 7.14 -11.33 -7.83
CA MET A 188 8.09 -10.22 -7.83
C MET A 188 7.69 -9.15 -6.82
N ARG A 189 8.70 -8.43 -6.32
CA ARG A 189 8.54 -7.32 -5.38
C ARG A 189 9.11 -6.04 -5.96
N GLY A 190 8.39 -4.93 -5.78
CA GLY A 190 8.77 -3.62 -6.32
C GLY A 190 8.17 -3.34 -7.70
N CYS A 191 8.40 -2.12 -8.21
CA CYS A 191 7.96 -1.71 -9.55
C CYS A 191 8.97 -0.72 -10.16
N THR A 192 9.38 -0.92 -11.42
CA THR A 192 10.32 -0.01 -12.11
C THR A 192 9.63 1.24 -12.65
N ARG A 193 8.29 1.19 -12.77
CA ARG A 193 7.47 2.27 -13.30
C ARG A 193 7.59 3.52 -12.44
N GLY A 194 7.69 4.69 -13.08
CA GLY A 194 7.92 5.98 -12.42
C GLY A 194 6.65 6.77 -12.12
N CYS A 195 5.52 6.12 -11.81
CA CYS A 195 4.25 6.81 -11.57
C CYS A 195 4.36 7.73 -10.33
N ARG A 196 4.13 9.03 -10.51
CA ARG A 196 4.49 10.08 -9.53
C ARG A 196 3.61 10.15 -8.28
N PHE A 197 2.45 9.51 -8.31
CA PHE A 197 1.53 9.38 -7.19
C PHE A 197 1.69 8.05 -6.44
N CYS A 198 2.39 7.07 -7.03
CA CYS A 198 2.32 5.69 -6.57
C CYS A 198 3.28 5.45 -5.41
N HIS A 199 2.73 5.34 -4.20
CA HIS A 199 3.50 5.08 -2.99
C HIS A 199 4.32 3.78 -3.08
N ALA A 200 3.65 2.66 -3.39
CA ALA A 200 4.29 1.36 -3.54
C ALA A 200 5.40 1.36 -4.61
N GLY A 201 5.24 2.13 -5.69
CA GLY A 201 6.25 2.28 -6.75
C GLY A 201 7.48 3.10 -6.33
N ALA A 202 7.36 3.94 -5.29
CA ALA A 202 8.47 4.66 -4.71
C ALA A 202 9.17 3.83 -3.62
N VAL A 203 8.42 3.33 -2.65
CA VAL A 203 8.99 2.75 -1.42
C VAL A 203 9.44 1.30 -1.55
N ASN A 204 8.93 0.53 -2.53
CA ASN A 204 9.30 -0.89 -2.70
C ASN A 204 10.44 -1.12 -3.73
N ARG A 205 11.13 -0.06 -4.18
CA ARG A 205 12.32 -0.20 -5.04
C ARG A 205 13.47 -0.83 -4.24
N PRO A 206 14.35 -1.67 -4.85
CA PRO A 206 14.39 -2.08 -6.26
C PRO A 206 13.43 -3.23 -6.59
N VAL A 207 13.23 -3.48 -7.89
CA VAL A 207 12.49 -4.67 -8.36
C VAL A 207 13.34 -5.91 -8.19
N ARG A 208 12.76 -6.96 -7.60
CA ARG A 208 13.32 -8.30 -7.49
C ARG A 208 12.30 -9.33 -7.98
N GLU A 209 12.74 -10.30 -8.75
CA GLU A 209 11.86 -11.32 -9.37
C GLU A 209 12.28 -12.73 -8.93
N ARG A 210 11.31 -13.64 -8.82
CA ARG A 210 11.59 -15.05 -8.55
C ARG A 210 11.84 -15.82 -9.85
N PRO A 211 12.73 -16.82 -9.84
CA PRO A 211 12.83 -17.77 -10.94
C PRO A 211 11.50 -18.50 -11.19
N VAL A 212 11.19 -18.78 -12.46
CA VAL A 212 9.97 -19.49 -12.86
C VAL A 212 9.82 -20.83 -12.15
N GLU A 213 10.89 -21.63 -12.08
CA GLU A 213 10.84 -22.95 -11.43
C GLU A 213 10.56 -22.85 -9.92
N GLU A 214 11.12 -21.84 -9.24
CA GLU A 214 10.85 -21.61 -7.81
C GLU A 214 9.36 -21.31 -7.57
N ILE A 215 8.74 -20.53 -8.47
CA ILE A 215 7.30 -20.22 -8.41
C ILE A 215 6.48 -21.51 -8.64
N LEU A 216 6.81 -22.30 -9.67
CA LEU A 216 6.07 -23.52 -9.99
C LEU A 216 6.17 -24.56 -8.88
N ASP A 217 7.35 -24.76 -8.31
CA ASP A 217 7.57 -25.68 -7.20
C ASP A 217 6.80 -25.25 -5.94
N ALA A 218 6.76 -23.94 -5.67
CA ALA A 218 5.96 -23.40 -4.57
C ALA A 218 4.46 -23.64 -4.77
N ILE A 219 3.95 -23.43 -5.99
CA ILE A 219 2.55 -23.73 -6.33
C ILE A 219 2.26 -25.21 -6.10
N GLU A 220 3.09 -26.11 -6.62
CA GLU A 220 2.88 -27.56 -6.49
C GLU A 220 2.86 -28.01 -5.02
N LYS A 221 3.84 -27.56 -4.23
CA LYS A 221 3.90 -27.86 -2.79
C LYS A 221 2.67 -27.34 -2.06
N GLY A 222 2.28 -26.08 -2.30
CA GLY A 222 1.10 -25.49 -1.69
C GLY A 222 -0.18 -26.25 -2.05
N LEU A 223 -0.38 -26.62 -3.32
CA LEU A 223 -1.55 -27.39 -3.76
C LEU A 223 -1.61 -28.77 -3.10
N ASN A 224 -0.46 -29.41 -2.90
CA ASN A 224 -0.38 -30.72 -2.22
C ASN A 224 -0.63 -30.61 -0.72
N ALA A 225 -0.19 -29.51 -0.08
CA ALA A 225 -0.36 -29.29 1.34
C ALA A 225 -1.79 -28.88 1.71
N THR A 226 -2.48 -28.11 0.87
CA THR A 226 -3.76 -27.47 1.24
C THR A 226 -4.98 -28.02 0.51
N GLY A 227 -4.81 -28.61 -0.68
CA GLY A 227 -5.92 -29.00 -1.54
C GLY A 227 -6.65 -27.82 -2.21
N TYR A 228 -6.11 -26.60 -2.14
CA TYR A 228 -6.72 -25.44 -2.83
C TYR A 228 -6.78 -25.66 -4.34
N GLU A 229 -7.81 -25.08 -4.97
CA GLU A 229 -8.00 -25.14 -6.43
C GLU A 229 -7.67 -23.80 -7.11
N ALA A 230 -7.29 -22.78 -6.35
CA ALA A 230 -6.99 -21.44 -6.85
C ALA A 230 -5.63 -20.93 -6.38
N VAL A 231 -4.92 -20.24 -7.28
CA VAL A 231 -3.61 -19.62 -7.03
C VAL A 231 -3.64 -18.17 -7.49
N GLY A 232 -3.14 -17.25 -6.66
CA GLY A 232 -2.88 -15.86 -7.00
C GLY A 232 -1.39 -15.60 -7.13
N LEU A 233 -0.95 -15.15 -8.30
CA LEU A 233 0.43 -14.70 -8.52
C LEU A 233 0.55 -13.22 -8.13
N LEU A 234 1.05 -12.95 -6.94
CA LEU A 234 1.06 -11.61 -6.35
C LEU A 234 2.24 -10.78 -6.85
N SER A 235 1.96 -9.55 -7.26
CA SER A 235 2.96 -8.51 -7.51
C SER A 235 2.30 -7.12 -7.64
N LEU A 236 3.13 -6.06 -7.76
CA LEU A 236 2.64 -4.73 -8.10
C LEU A 236 2.28 -4.57 -9.60
N SER A 237 2.81 -5.43 -10.48
CA SER A 237 2.60 -5.37 -11.92
C SER A 237 3.04 -6.69 -12.56
N SER A 238 2.16 -7.68 -12.62
CA SER A 238 2.55 -9.06 -12.97
C SER A 238 3.03 -9.17 -14.42
N SER A 239 2.51 -8.33 -15.31
CA SER A 239 2.94 -8.23 -16.70
C SER A 239 4.34 -7.65 -16.87
N ASP A 240 4.91 -7.02 -15.85
CA ASP A 240 6.28 -6.49 -15.89
C ASP A 240 7.34 -7.53 -15.49
N HIS A 241 6.97 -8.74 -15.06
CA HIS A 241 7.92 -9.82 -14.78
C HIS A 241 8.58 -10.30 -16.08
N ILE A 242 9.92 -10.36 -16.13
CA ILE A 242 10.67 -10.56 -17.38
C ILE A 242 10.37 -11.89 -18.08
N LYS A 243 9.91 -12.88 -17.31
CA LYS A 243 9.54 -14.23 -17.77
C LYS A 243 8.06 -14.56 -17.59
N ILE A 244 7.16 -13.58 -17.58
CA ILE A 244 5.73 -13.81 -17.33
C ILE A 244 5.09 -14.81 -18.31
N LEU A 245 5.43 -14.71 -19.60
CA LEU A 245 4.91 -15.63 -20.63
C LEU A 245 5.37 -17.07 -20.39
N GLU A 246 6.65 -17.25 -20.06
CA GLU A 246 7.21 -18.57 -19.72
C GLU A 246 6.52 -19.16 -18.49
N LEU A 247 6.32 -18.33 -17.45
CA LEU A 247 5.66 -18.73 -16.21
C LEU A 247 4.24 -19.24 -16.46
N ILE A 248 3.43 -18.47 -17.18
CA ILE A 248 2.03 -18.84 -17.46
C ILE A 248 1.96 -20.13 -18.28
N LYS A 249 2.76 -20.23 -19.35
CA LYS A 249 2.84 -21.45 -20.19
C LYS A 249 3.19 -22.68 -19.38
N LYS A 250 4.28 -22.60 -18.59
CA LYS A 250 4.72 -23.73 -17.78
C LYS A 250 3.74 -24.07 -16.67
N ALA A 251 3.12 -23.08 -16.03
CA ALA A 251 2.11 -23.32 -14.99
C ALA A 251 0.88 -24.01 -15.57
N TYR A 252 0.39 -23.58 -16.74
CA TYR A 252 -0.70 -24.25 -17.43
C TYR A 252 -0.36 -25.71 -17.74
N LEU A 253 0.79 -25.97 -18.38
CA LEU A 253 1.21 -27.32 -18.74
C LEU A 253 1.39 -28.23 -17.51
N ARG A 254 2.01 -27.73 -16.43
CA ARG A 254 2.30 -28.50 -15.21
C ARG A 254 1.02 -28.83 -14.43
N PHE A 255 0.02 -27.95 -14.46
CA PHE A 255 -1.19 -28.08 -13.64
C PHE A 255 -2.49 -28.36 -14.44
N ALA A 256 -2.41 -28.59 -15.76
CA ALA A 256 -3.57 -28.83 -16.64
C ALA A 256 -4.51 -29.91 -16.12
N ASN A 257 -3.96 -31.01 -15.60
CA ASN A 257 -4.74 -32.15 -15.08
C ASN A 257 -5.39 -31.89 -13.72
N ARG A 258 -4.98 -30.83 -13.00
CA ARG A 258 -5.44 -30.50 -11.64
C ARG A 258 -6.55 -29.45 -11.61
N ARG A 259 -7.00 -28.93 -12.76
CA ARG A 259 -8.04 -27.89 -12.88
C ARG A 259 -7.79 -26.64 -12.01
N VAL A 260 -6.52 -26.29 -11.80
CA VAL A 260 -6.13 -25.14 -10.96
C VAL A 260 -6.48 -23.83 -11.66
N GLN A 261 -7.17 -22.93 -10.95
CA GLN A 261 -7.45 -21.57 -11.39
C GLN A 261 -6.26 -20.66 -11.07
N LEU A 262 -5.56 -20.19 -12.09
CA LEU A 262 -4.49 -19.20 -11.93
C LEU A 262 -5.06 -17.78 -12.10
N SER A 263 -4.74 -16.89 -11.16
CA SER A 263 -5.12 -15.48 -11.23
C SER A 263 -3.88 -14.57 -11.22
N LEU A 264 -3.88 -13.59 -12.13
CA LEU A 264 -2.92 -12.50 -12.19
C LEU A 264 -3.59 -11.22 -11.67
N PRO A 265 -3.56 -10.95 -10.36
CA PRO A 265 -3.89 -9.63 -9.86
C PRO A 265 -2.91 -8.61 -10.46
N SER A 266 -3.43 -7.42 -10.80
CA SER A 266 -2.65 -6.24 -11.22
C SER A 266 -1.94 -6.37 -12.58
N LEU A 267 -2.71 -6.26 -13.67
CA LEU A 267 -2.20 -6.22 -15.06
C LEU A 267 -2.06 -4.77 -15.55
N ARG A 268 -0.89 -4.41 -16.10
CA ARG A 268 -0.64 -3.09 -16.70
C ARG A 268 -0.68 -3.18 -18.22
N ILE A 269 -1.48 -2.32 -18.83
CA ILE A 269 -1.73 -2.28 -20.29
C ILE A 269 -0.44 -2.22 -21.11
N ALA A 270 0.49 -1.34 -20.72
CA ALA A 270 1.70 -1.07 -21.50
C ALA A 270 2.67 -2.26 -21.62
N SER A 271 2.58 -3.26 -20.74
CA SER A 271 3.39 -4.50 -20.79
C SER A 271 2.57 -5.74 -21.10
N PHE A 272 1.28 -5.58 -21.41
CA PHE A 272 0.38 -6.68 -21.62
C PHE A 272 0.35 -7.04 -23.12
N SER A 273 1.04 -8.12 -23.49
CA SER A 273 1.12 -8.59 -24.87
C SER A 273 -0.11 -9.40 -25.30
N VAL A 274 -0.35 -9.47 -26.61
CA VAL A 274 -1.37 -10.38 -27.19
C VAL A 274 -1.07 -11.83 -26.82
N ASP A 275 0.20 -12.24 -26.89
CA ASP A 275 0.62 -13.59 -26.48
C ASP A 275 0.21 -13.91 -25.03
N LEU A 276 0.30 -12.92 -24.11
CA LEU A 276 -0.13 -13.13 -22.73
C LEU A 276 -1.66 -13.26 -22.63
N MET A 277 -2.42 -12.58 -23.49
CA MET A 277 -3.88 -12.74 -23.56
C MET A 277 -4.28 -14.14 -24.03
N ASP A 278 -3.60 -14.65 -25.06
CA ASP A 278 -3.86 -15.99 -25.59
C ASP A 278 -3.63 -17.06 -24.53
N GLU A 279 -2.50 -16.98 -23.81
CA GLU A 279 -2.20 -17.90 -22.71
C GLU A 279 -3.20 -17.78 -21.55
N LEU A 280 -3.64 -16.56 -21.22
CA LEU A 280 -4.64 -16.34 -20.17
C LEU A 280 -6.03 -16.85 -20.54
N LYS A 281 -6.38 -16.91 -21.82
CA LYS A 281 -7.67 -17.45 -22.27
C LYS A 281 -7.80 -18.94 -21.96
N GLU A 282 -6.71 -19.69 -22.13
CA GLU A 282 -6.65 -21.13 -21.82
C GLU A 282 -6.86 -21.41 -20.32
N LEU A 283 -6.57 -20.43 -19.46
CA LEU A 283 -6.81 -20.50 -18.02
C LEU A 283 -8.27 -20.30 -17.60
N LYS A 284 -9.22 -20.17 -18.55
CA LYS A 284 -10.67 -19.98 -18.31
C LYS A 284 -10.96 -18.98 -17.19
N PRO A 285 -10.52 -17.72 -17.32
CA PRO A 285 -10.61 -16.75 -16.24
C PRO A 285 -12.07 -16.57 -15.82
N SER A 286 -12.38 -17.02 -14.62
CA SER A 286 -13.63 -16.81 -13.91
C SER A 286 -13.70 -15.34 -13.47
N GLY A 287 -13.94 -14.40 -14.39
CA GLY A 287 -14.03 -12.99 -14.00
C GLY A 287 -14.02 -11.95 -15.11
N GLY A 288 -14.08 -10.68 -14.70
CA GLY A 288 -13.87 -9.53 -15.59
C GLY A 288 -12.40 -9.16 -15.71
N PHE A 289 -12.01 -8.60 -16.86
CA PHE A 289 -10.68 -8.10 -17.09
C PHE A 289 -10.52 -6.70 -16.48
N THR A 290 -9.37 -6.37 -15.89
CA THR A 290 -9.18 -5.08 -15.19
C THR A 290 -8.04 -4.29 -15.81
N LEU A 291 -8.30 -3.02 -16.13
CA LEU A 291 -7.32 -2.07 -16.64
C LEU A 291 -7.29 -0.82 -15.77
N ALA A 292 -6.09 -0.26 -15.57
CA ALA A 292 -5.90 0.92 -14.74
C ALA A 292 -5.25 2.05 -15.55
N PRO A 293 -6.02 2.81 -16.35
CA PRO A 293 -5.52 4.02 -17.01
C PRO A 293 -5.16 5.13 -16.02
N GLU A 294 -5.82 5.20 -14.86
CA GLU A 294 -5.74 6.24 -13.80
C GLU A 294 -6.19 7.63 -14.23
N ALA A 295 -5.86 8.05 -15.45
CA ALA A 295 -6.30 9.28 -16.06
C ALA A 295 -6.76 9.04 -17.50
N ALA A 296 -7.81 9.78 -17.91
CA ALA A 296 -8.43 9.57 -19.22
C ALA A 296 -7.77 10.35 -20.35
N THR A 297 -7.15 11.50 -20.08
CA THR A 297 -6.43 12.30 -21.07
C THR A 297 -4.94 11.96 -21.09
N GLU A 298 -4.31 12.08 -22.26
CA GLU A 298 -2.85 11.89 -22.40
C GLU A 298 -2.06 12.92 -21.57
N ARG A 299 -2.56 14.16 -21.49
CA ARG A 299 -2.00 15.21 -20.65
C ARG A 299 -1.94 14.78 -19.19
N MET A 300 -3.05 14.33 -18.60
CA MET A 300 -3.06 13.90 -17.20
C MET A 300 -2.24 12.64 -16.98
N ARG A 301 -2.21 11.72 -17.96
CA ARG A 301 -1.30 10.57 -17.95
C ARG A 301 0.18 10.98 -17.95
N ALA A 302 0.53 12.05 -18.65
CA ALA A 302 1.88 12.61 -18.64
C ALA A 302 2.22 13.24 -17.29
N VAL A 303 1.30 14.03 -16.70
CA VAL A 303 1.44 14.62 -15.35
C VAL A 303 1.77 13.55 -14.31
N ILE A 304 1.01 12.45 -14.28
CA ILE A 304 1.23 11.35 -13.33
C ILE A 304 2.36 10.38 -13.71
N ASN A 305 3.01 10.60 -14.86
CA ASN A 305 4.02 9.73 -15.48
C ASN A 305 3.54 8.28 -15.68
N LYS A 306 2.40 8.14 -16.35
CA LYS A 306 1.80 6.88 -16.79
C LYS A 306 1.47 6.97 -18.29
N PRO A 307 2.48 7.15 -19.16
CA PRO A 307 2.26 7.35 -20.59
C PRO A 307 1.51 6.14 -21.17
N LEU A 308 0.44 6.44 -21.90
CA LEU A 308 -0.38 5.48 -22.63
C LEU A 308 -1.14 6.26 -23.69
N ASN A 309 -0.93 5.93 -24.96
CA ASN A 309 -1.68 6.56 -26.04
C ASN A 309 -3.12 6.05 -26.03
N GLU A 310 -4.09 6.89 -26.39
CA GLU A 310 -5.49 6.45 -26.45
C GLU A 310 -5.69 5.31 -27.46
N SER A 311 -5.01 5.36 -28.62
CA SER A 311 -5.08 4.30 -29.64
C SER A 311 -4.68 2.94 -29.07
N ASP A 312 -3.52 2.87 -28.42
CA ASP A 312 -2.96 1.63 -27.87
C ASP A 312 -3.88 1.06 -26.78
N PHE A 313 -4.48 1.94 -25.98
CA PHE A 313 -5.50 1.55 -24.99
C PHE A 313 -6.74 0.94 -25.64
N LEU A 314 -7.31 1.61 -26.65
CA LEU A 314 -8.52 1.14 -27.33
C LEU A 314 -8.27 -0.15 -28.12
N ASP A 315 -7.09 -0.32 -28.70
CA ASP A 315 -6.68 -1.56 -29.37
C ASP A 315 -6.53 -2.71 -28.39
N THR A 316 -5.96 -2.46 -27.20
CA THR A 316 -5.94 -3.44 -26.10
C THR A 316 -7.36 -3.84 -25.70
N VAL A 317 -8.26 -2.87 -25.54
CA VAL A 317 -9.67 -3.11 -25.19
C VAL A 317 -10.37 -3.96 -26.26
N LYS A 318 -10.16 -3.63 -27.54
CA LYS A 318 -10.68 -4.42 -28.67
C LYS A 318 -10.21 -5.87 -28.58
N THR A 319 -8.91 -6.06 -28.40
CA THR A 319 -8.28 -7.38 -28.27
C THR A 319 -8.89 -8.18 -27.13
N VAL A 320 -9.06 -7.58 -25.94
CA VAL A 320 -9.70 -8.23 -24.78
C VAL A 320 -11.11 -8.72 -25.12
N PHE A 321 -11.95 -7.91 -25.79
CA PHE A 321 -13.29 -8.36 -26.17
C PHE A 321 -13.27 -9.43 -27.26
N GLU A 322 -12.36 -9.35 -28.24
CA GLU A 322 -12.18 -10.38 -29.28
C GLU A 322 -11.78 -11.74 -28.69
N HIS A 323 -11.07 -11.76 -27.57
CA HIS A 323 -10.64 -13.00 -26.90
C HIS A 323 -11.70 -13.62 -25.98
N GLY A 324 -12.83 -12.95 -25.74
CA GLY A 324 -14.02 -13.58 -25.13
C GLY A 324 -14.45 -13.01 -23.80
N TRP A 325 -13.70 -12.08 -23.21
CA TRP A 325 -14.12 -11.41 -21.99
C TRP A 325 -15.39 -10.59 -22.23
N LEU A 326 -16.34 -10.65 -21.29
CA LEU A 326 -17.61 -9.92 -21.34
C LEU A 326 -17.67 -8.75 -20.36
N SER A 327 -16.74 -8.68 -19.42
CA SER A 327 -16.73 -7.67 -18.36
C SER A 327 -15.37 -7.01 -18.30
N LEU A 328 -15.33 -5.68 -18.33
CA LEU A 328 -14.12 -4.88 -18.20
C LEU A 328 -14.28 -3.88 -17.05
N LYS A 329 -13.30 -3.86 -16.14
CA LYS A 329 -13.20 -2.88 -15.06
C LYS A 329 -12.09 -1.88 -15.37
N LEU A 330 -12.39 -0.58 -15.28
CA LEU A 330 -11.42 0.50 -15.44
C LEU A 330 -11.21 1.23 -14.10
N TYR A 331 -9.98 1.51 -13.71
CA TYR A 331 -9.66 2.35 -12.55
C TYR A 331 -9.18 3.74 -12.97
N PHE A 332 -9.77 4.75 -12.36
CA PHE A 332 -9.46 6.16 -12.54
C PHE A 332 -9.24 6.83 -11.18
N MET A 333 -8.50 7.92 -11.20
CA MET A 333 -8.34 8.83 -10.08
C MET A 333 -8.93 10.19 -10.42
N VAL A 334 -9.41 10.91 -9.42
CA VAL A 334 -9.87 12.31 -9.52
C VAL A 334 -9.23 13.15 -8.42
N GLY A 335 -9.14 14.46 -8.63
CA GLY A 335 -8.43 15.38 -7.73
C GLY A 335 -6.91 15.35 -7.94
N LEU A 336 -6.44 14.87 -9.10
CA LEU A 336 -5.03 14.89 -9.45
C LEU A 336 -4.53 16.33 -9.65
N PRO A 337 -3.23 16.61 -9.41
CA PRO A 337 -2.68 17.96 -9.59
C PRO A 337 -2.87 18.48 -11.02
N GLY A 338 -3.47 19.66 -11.15
CA GLY A 338 -3.72 20.31 -12.44
C GLY A 338 -4.82 19.64 -13.29
N GLU A 339 -5.67 18.80 -12.70
CA GLU A 339 -6.86 18.22 -13.35
C GLU A 339 -7.93 19.27 -13.61
N THR A 340 -8.47 19.31 -14.83
CA THR A 340 -9.59 20.19 -15.22
C THR A 340 -10.89 19.41 -15.36
N GLN A 341 -12.01 20.12 -15.50
CA GLN A 341 -13.31 19.48 -15.70
C GLN A 341 -13.38 18.68 -17.01
N GLU A 342 -12.64 19.10 -18.04
CA GLU A 342 -12.50 18.38 -19.30
C GLU A 342 -11.85 17.01 -19.11
N ASP A 343 -10.87 16.88 -18.21
CA ASP A 343 -10.26 15.59 -17.90
C ASP A 343 -11.24 14.65 -17.19
N VAL A 344 -12.08 15.20 -16.30
CA VAL A 344 -13.13 14.44 -15.63
C VAL A 344 -14.20 13.99 -16.63
N GLN A 345 -14.59 14.85 -17.58
CA GLN A 345 -15.49 14.48 -18.69
C GLN A 345 -14.87 13.39 -19.57
N ALA A 346 -13.57 13.45 -19.84
CA ALA A 346 -12.87 12.45 -20.63
C ALA A 346 -12.95 11.03 -20.02
N ILE A 347 -13.10 10.89 -18.70
CA ILE A 347 -13.35 9.59 -18.05
C ILE A 347 -14.64 8.95 -18.59
N LEU A 348 -15.72 9.73 -18.67
CA LEU A 348 -17.01 9.26 -19.19
C LEU A 348 -16.89 8.92 -20.67
N ASP A 349 -16.23 9.77 -21.45
CA ASP A 349 -16.12 9.61 -22.90
C ASP A 349 -15.29 8.38 -23.26
N LEU A 350 -14.15 8.19 -22.61
CA LEU A 350 -13.32 7.01 -22.77
C LEU A 350 -14.12 5.73 -22.39
N SER A 351 -14.85 5.76 -21.27
CA SER A 351 -15.66 4.63 -20.83
C SER A 351 -16.80 4.28 -21.80
N ARG A 352 -17.41 5.30 -22.43
CA ARG A 352 -18.42 5.10 -23.49
C ARG A 352 -17.80 4.53 -24.76
N LYS A 353 -16.61 4.99 -25.17
CA LYS A 353 -15.85 4.39 -26.30
C LYS A 353 -15.58 2.91 -26.04
N VAL A 354 -15.10 2.56 -24.85
CA VAL A 354 -14.86 1.17 -24.42
C VAL A 354 -16.14 0.33 -24.49
N LEU A 355 -17.26 0.82 -23.95
CA LEU A 355 -18.54 0.11 -23.99
C LEU A 355 -19.03 -0.08 -25.45
N SER A 356 -18.86 0.94 -26.29
CA SER A 356 -19.22 0.89 -27.71
C SER A 356 -18.41 -0.18 -28.46
N ILE A 357 -17.09 -0.24 -28.24
CA ILE A 357 -16.21 -1.28 -28.80
C ILE A 357 -16.68 -2.66 -28.36
N GLY A 358 -16.89 -2.87 -27.06
CA GLY A 358 -17.34 -4.16 -26.55
C GLY A 358 -18.70 -4.58 -27.12
N ARG A 359 -19.67 -3.66 -27.22
CA ARG A 359 -20.99 -3.94 -27.80
C ARG A 359 -20.92 -4.28 -29.28
N LYS A 360 -20.04 -3.65 -30.05
CA LYS A 360 -19.83 -3.99 -31.47
C LYS A 360 -19.30 -5.41 -31.65
N ILE A 361 -18.46 -5.91 -30.73
CA ILE A 361 -17.81 -7.22 -30.83
C ILE A 361 -18.65 -8.34 -30.21
N ARG A 362 -19.27 -8.09 -29.04
CA ARG A 362 -19.94 -9.14 -28.23
C ARG A 362 -21.43 -8.87 -27.94
N GLY A 363 -21.98 -7.79 -28.47
CA GLY A 363 -23.37 -7.38 -28.28
C GLY A 363 -23.67 -6.84 -26.88
N ASN A 364 -24.96 -6.84 -26.51
CA ASN A 364 -25.44 -6.21 -25.27
C ASN A 364 -25.07 -6.96 -23.97
N ARG A 365 -24.33 -8.07 -24.06
CA ARG A 365 -23.84 -8.83 -22.91
C ARG A 365 -22.66 -8.16 -22.21
N VAL A 366 -22.03 -7.18 -22.86
CA VAL A 366 -20.86 -6.48 -22.32
C VAL A 366 -21.21 -5.63 -21.11
N ARG A 367 -20.36 -5.72 -20.09
CA ARG A 367 -20.42 -4.92 -18.86
C ARG A 367 -19.14 -4.10 -18.74
N VAL A 368 -19.29 -2.79 -18.54
CA VAL A 368 -18.17 -1.90 -18.24
C VAL A 368 -18.40 -1.34 -16.83
N HIS A 369 -17.40 -1.49 -15.98
CA HIS A 369 -17.40 -0.99 -14.62
C HIS A 369 -16.25 0.01 -14.47
N ILE A 370 -16.51 1.18 -13.88
CA ILE A 370 -15.49 2.16 -13.57
C ILE A 370 -15.35 2.30 -12.05
N GLY A 371 -14.12 2.21 -11.56
CA GLY A 371 -13.73 2.49 -10.19
C GLY A 371 -13.03 3.85 -10.12
N VAL A 372 -13.48 4.74 -9.24
CA VAL A 372 -12.93 6.09 -9.11
C VAL A 372 -12.46 6.32 -7.67
N ALA A 373 -11.18 6.65 -7.49
CA ALA A 373 -10.61 7.00 -6.20
C ALA A 373 -10.19 8.48 -6.16
N GLY A 374 -10.31 9.12 -5.00
CA GLY A 374 -9.72 10.44 -4.77
C GLY A 374 -8.20 10.33 -4.67
N PHE A 375 -7.48 11.26 -5.29
CA PHE A 375 -6.03 11.35 -5.14
C PHE A 375 -5.67 11.75 -3.71
N ILE A 376 -4.77 10.97 -3.10
CA ILE A 376 -4.19 11.25 -1.79
C ILE A 376 -2.68 11.38 -1.97
N PRO A 377 -2.08 12.55 -1.66
CA PRO A 377 -0.64 12.69 -1.70
C PRO A 377 0.00 11.82 -0.61
N LYS A 378 0.82 10.86 -1.02
CA LYS A 378 1.49 9.92 -0.12
C LYS A 378 2.92 10.34 0.19
N PRO A 379 3.44 10.03 1.39
CA PRO A 379 4.83 10.27 1.75
C PRO A 379 5.78 9.58 0.77
N HIS A 380 6.99 10.12 0.59
CA HIS A 380 8.03 9.58 -0.30
C HIS A 380 7.66 9.49 -1.78
N THR A 381 6.57 10.13 -2.21
CA THR A 381 6.21 10.25 -3.62
C THR A 381 6.59 11.62 -4.17
N PRO A 382 6.83 11.76 -5.49
CA PRO A 382 6.98 13.08 -6.09
C PRO A 382 5.79 14.03 -5.81
N PHE A 383 4.59 13.51 -5.56
CA PHE A 383 3.42 14.33 -5.27
C PHE A 383 3.24 14.68 -3.79
N GLN A 384 4.15 14.28 -2.91
CA GLN A 384 4.05 14.54 -1.46
C GLN A 384 3.95 16.03 -1.08
N TRP A 385 4.31 16.95 -1.99
CA TRP A 385 4.24 18.40 -1.78
C TRP A 385 2.92 19.04 -2.24
N TYR A 386 2.10 18.35 -3.05
CA TYR A 386 0.79 18.88 -3.45
C TYR A 386 -0.19 18.87 -2.28
N ALA A 387 -1.18 19.75 -2.31
CA ALA A 387 -2.37 19.63 -1.47
C ALA A 387 -3.27 18.48 -1.96
N SER A 388 -4.11 17.96 -1.07
CA SER A 388 -5.29 17.20 -1.48
C SER A 388 -6.36 18.14 -2.06
N GLU A 389 -7.18 17.64 -2.98
CA GLU A 389 -8.35 18.37 -3.49
C GLU A 389 -9.37 18.62 -2.37
N LYS A 390 -10.02 19.78 -2.37
CA LYS A 390 -11.07 20.11 -1.39
C LYS A 390 -12.25 19.12 -1.49
N LEU A 391 -12.82 18.77 -0.33
CA LEU A 391 -13.89 17.78 -0.23
C LEU A 391 -15.10 18.14 -1.11
N GLU A 392 -15.47 19.42 -1.17
CA GLU A 392 -16.59 19.92 -1.96
C GLU A 392 -16.35 19.69 -3.47
N THR A 393 -15.16 20.03 -3.94
CA THR A 393 -14.76 19.86 -5.35
C THR A 393 -14.67 18.39 -5.72
N LEU A 394 -14.11 17.55 -4.84
CA LEU A 394 -14.04 16.10 -5.04
C LEU A 394 -15.45 15.50 -5.13
N ASN A 395 -16.36 15.92 -4.23
CA ASN A 395 -17.76 15.53 -4.28
C ASN A 395 -18.42 15.94 -5.60
N GLN A 396 -18.24 17.18 -6.06
CA GLN A 396 -18.77 17.66 -7.35
C GLN A 396 -18.32 16.78 -8.52
N LYS A 397 -17.03 16.42 -8.58
CA LYS A 397 -16.48 15.52 -9.61
C LYS A 397 -17.15 14.14 -9.55
N ILE A 398 -17.31 13.56 -8.36
CA ILE A 398 -17.99 12.26 -8.18
C ILE A 398 -19.47 12.33 -8.58
N TYR A 399 -20.20 13.40 -8.18
CA TYR A 399 -21.60 13.60 -8.58
C TYR A 399 -21.75 13.70 -10.09
N PHE A 400 -20.86 14.45 -10.74
CA PHE A 400 -20.81 14.58 -12.18
C PHE A 400 -20.60 13.22 -12.88
N LEU A 401 -19.66 12.40 -12.42
CA LEU A 401 -19.45 11.05 -12.96
C LEU A 401 -20.64 10.12 -12.69
N LYS A 402 -21.29 10.23 -11.52
CA LYS A 402 -22.49 9.46 -11.17
C LYS A 402 -23.66 9.80 -12.09
N ASP A 403 -23.88 11.09 -12.36
CA ASP A 403 -24.92 11.51 -13.29
C ASP A 403 -24.59 11.09 -14.73
N GLY A 404 -23.34 11.30 -15.17
CA GLY A 404 -22.89 10.95 -16.52
C GLY A 404 -22.88 9.44 -16.82
N THR A 405 -22.86 8.59 -15.79
CA THR A 405 -23.01 7.12 -15.92
C THR A 405 -24.46 6.65 -15.79
N ARG A 406 -25.40 7.50 -15.38
CA ARG A 406 -26.82 7.14 -15.26
C ARG A 406 -27.37 6.72 -16.63
N LYS A 407 -28.04 5.56 -16.68
CA LYS A 407 -28.60 4.96 -17.92
C LYS A 407 -27.58 4.74 -19.06
N SER A 408 -26.28 4.87 -18.82
CA SER A 408 -25.24 4.65 -19.84
C SER A 408 -24.97 3.16 -20.12
N GLY A 409 -25.35 2.27 -19.20
CA GLY A 409 -24.91 0.87 -19.18
C GLY A 409 -23.53 0.65 -18.53
N ILE A 410 -22.93 1.71 -17.97
CA ILE A 410 -21.68 1.67 -17.22
C ILE A 410 -22.01 1.68 -15.72
N LYS A 411 -21.39 0.80 -14.94
CA LYS A 411 -21.47 0.83 -13.46
C LYS A 411 -20.35 1.69 -12.90
N LEU A 412 -20.68 2.64 -12.03
CA LEU A 412 -19.69 3.39 -11.25
C LEU A 412 -19.57 2.82 -9.84
N THR A 413 -18.33 2.70 -9.37
CA THR A 413 -17.96 2.48 -7.97
C THR A 413 -16.94 3.54 -7.59
N TYR A 414 -17.01 4.08 -6.38
CA TYR A 414 -16.10 5.14 -5.94
C TYR A 414 -15.77 5.04 -4.46
N ASN A 415 -14.58 5.53 -4.07
CA ASN A 415 -14.20 5.70 -2.68
C ASN A 415 -14.91 6.94 -2.10
N SER A 416 -15.36 6.87 -0.84
CA SER A 416 -15.96 8.03 -0.18
C SER A 416 -14.94 9.18 -0.14
N PRO A 417 -15.30 10.38 -0.66
CA PRO A 417 -14.46 11.57 -0.54
C PRO A 417 -14.11 11.91 0.92
N GLU A 418 -15.01 11.64 1.85
CA GLU A 418 -14.80 11.89 3.29
C GLU A 418 -13.79 10.91 3.90
N SER A 419 -13.88 9.63 3.55
CA SER A 419 -12.89 8.63 3.97
C SER A 419 -11.51 8.94 3.39
N SER A 420 -11.46 9.38 2.13
CA SER A 420 -10.22 9.82 1.48
C SER A 420 -9.58 11.03 2.17
N LEU A 421 -10.41 11.93 2.72
CA LEU A 421 -9.94 13.08 3.49
C LEU A 421 -9.30 12.66 4.83
N VAL A 422 -9.91 11.72 5.56
CA VAL A 422 -9.32 11.16 6.79
C VAL A 422 -8.00 10.47 6.47
N GLU A 423 -7.94 9.66 5.43
CA GLU A 423 -6.70 9.03 5.00
C GLU A 423 -5.64 10.07 4.60
N ALA A 424 -6.01 11.19 3.98
CA ALA A 424 -5.09 12.28 3.68
C ALA A 424 -4.54 12.96 4.94
N TRP A 425 -5.37 13.20 5.96
CA TRP A 425 -4.90 13.74 7.25
C TRP A 425 -3.85 12.83 7.87
N LEU A 426 -4.16 11.54 7.98
CA LEU A 426 -3.31 10.56 8.63
C LEU A 426 -2.03 10.30 7.84
N SER A 427 -2.13 10.13 6.52
CA SER A 427 -0.96 9.84 5.66
C SER A 427 0.05 10.99 5.68
N ARG A 428 -0.44 12.22 5.79
CA ARG A 428 0.37 13.45 5.80
C ARG A 428 0.71 13.94 7.22
N GLY A 429 0.23 13.26 8.26
CA GLY A 429 0.31 13.69 9.65
C GLY A 429 1.71 13.77 10.22
N ASN A 430 1.85 14.57 11.30
CA ASN A 430 3.01 14.59 12.18
C ASN A 430 2.65 13.99 13.55
N ARG A 431 3.60 13.97 14.49
CA ARG A 431 3.43 13.35 15.82
C ARG A 431 2.21 13.84 16.60
N ARG A 432 1.81 15.08 16.40
CA ARG A 432 0.64 15.68 17.08
C ARG A 432 -0.68 14.99 16.71
N LEU A 433 -0.72 14.28 15.57
CA LEU A 433 -1.91 13.49 15.23
C LEU A 433 -2.12 12.27 16.12
N SER A 434 -1.12 11.80 16.88
CA SER A 434 -1.33 10.70 17.84
C SER A 434 -2.46 11.06 18.82
N ALA A 435 -2.47 12.29 19.35
CA ALA A 435 -3.51 12.76 20.26
C ALA A 435 -4.90 12.86 19.58
N VAL A 436 -4.95 13.26 18.31
CA VAL A 436 -6.19 13.28 17.51
C VAL A 436 -6.70 11.86 17.25
N ILE A 437 -5.83 10.92 16.91
CA ILE A 437 -6.19 9.52 16.67
C ILE A 437 -6.76 8.89 17.94
N GLN A 438 -6.11 9.13 19.09
CA GLN A 438 -6.61 8.67 20.38
C GLN A 438 -7.98 9.27 20.70
N GLN A 439 -8.14 10.59 20.53
CA GLN A 439 -9.40 11.26 20.79
C GLN A 439 -10.51 10.80 19.82
N ALA A 440 -10.19 10.58 18.54
CA ALA A 440 -11.15 10.08 17.56
C ALA A 440 -11.64 8.67 17.94
N TRP A 441 -10.72 7.80 18.41
CA TRP A 441 -11.09 6.48 18.93
C TRP A 441 -11.98 6.58 20.18
N LEU A 442 -11.67 7.47 21.13
CA LEU A 442 -12.53 7.76 22.29
C LEU A 442 -13.92 8.27 21.89
N ASN A 443 -13.98 9.08 20.82
CA ASN A 443 -15.21 9.57 20.22
C ASN A 443 -15.97 8.48 19.42
N GLY A 444 -15.46 7.24 19.40
CA GLY A 444 -16.11 6.07 18.81
C GLY A 444 -15.68 5.74 17.38
N ALA A 445 -14.67 6.41 16.82
CA ALA A 445 -14.11 6.03 15.52
C ALA A 445 -13.43 4.65 15.59
N LYS A 446 -13.93 3.70 14.79
CA LYS A 446 -13.35 2.38 14.61
C LYS A 446 -13.86 1.78 13.31
N PHE A 447 -13.04 0.93 12.68
CA PHE A 447 -13.36 0.33 11.38
C PHE A 447 -13.58 1.41 10.30
N ASP A 448 -12.75 2.45 10.27
CA ASP A 448 -12.89 3.57 9.32
C ASP A 448 -12.79 3.15 7.84
N ALA A 449 -12.22 1.98 7.55
CA ALA A 449 -12.22 1.38 6.21
C ALA A 449 -13.60 0.86 5.75
N TRP A 450 -14.55 0.69 6.66
CA TRP A 450 -15.90 0.18 6.39
C TRP A 450 -16.90 1.33 6.38
N SER A 451 -17.55 1.54 5.23
CA SER A 451 -18.42 2.70 5.01
C SER A 451 -19.61 2.80 5.98
N ASP A 452 -20.08 1.68 6.52
CA ASP A 452 -21.18 1.64 7.50
C ASP A 452 -20.72 1.95 8.94
N LYS A 453 -19.40 2.03 9.18
CA LYS A 453 -18.79 2.37 10.47
C LYS A 453 -18.05 3.69 10.47
N PHE A 454 -17.67 4.18 9.28
CA PHE A 454 -16.96 5.43 9.12
C PHE A 454 -17.69 6.61 9.78
N ASN A 455 -17.02 7.30 10.70
CA ASN A 455 -17.57 8.43 11.44
C ASN A 455 -16.66 9.66 11.33
N LYS A 456 -16.92 10.49 10.30
CA LYS A 456 -16.18 11.74 10.08
C LYS A 456 -16.28 12.72 11.25
N GLN A 457 -17.44 12.79 11.92
CA GLN A 457 -17.67 13.77 12.98
C GLN A 457 -16.75 13.51 14.18
N ALA A 458 -16.57 12.23 14.56
CA ALA A 458 -15.63 11.84 15.61
C ALA A 458 -14.20 12.36 15.37
N TRP A 459 -13.75 12.36 14.11
CA TRP A 459 -12.45 12.94 13.73
C TRP A 459 -12.43 14.46 13.81
N LEU A 460 -13.46 15.15 13.30
CA LEU A 460 -13.53 16.62 13.37
C LEU A 460 -13.57 17.13 14.82
N ASP A 461 -14.35 16.47 15.67
CA ASP A 461 -14.41 16.77 17.11
C ASP A 461 -13.04 16.54 17.75
N ALA A 462 -12.37 15.43 17.41
CA ALA A 462 -11.03 15.14 17.90
C ALA A 462 -9.98 16.18 17.49
N PHE A 463 -10.07 16.71 16.26
CA PHE A 463 -9.23 17.84 15.83
C PHE A 463 -9.49 19.09 16.68
N ALA A 464 -10.77 19.43 16.90
CA ALA A 464 -11.17 20.58 17.69
C ALA A 464 -10.71 20.47 19.15
N ASP A 465 -10.90 19.31 19.78
CA ASP A 465 -10.51 19.03 21.17
C ASP A 465 -8.99 19.15 21.38
N ASN A 466 -8.20 18.85 20.37
CA ASN A 466 -6.75 18.96 20.39
C ASN A 466 -6.22 20.31 19.87
N GLY A 467 -7.11 21.24 19.50
CA GLY A 467 -6.73 22.56 18.98
C GLY A 467 -5.91 22.48 17.69
N LEU A 468 -6.12 21.45 16.87
CA LEU A 468 -5.42 21.26 15.59
C LEU A 468 -6.37 21.52 14.42
N ASP A 469 -5.86 22.22 13.42
CA ASP A 469 -6.60 22.47 12.18
C ASP A 469 -6.47 21.27 11.21
N PRO A 470 -7.56 20.58 10.83
CA PRO A 470 -7.50 19.52 9.82
C PRO A 470 -7.03 20.02 8.44
N ASP A 471 -7.29 21.28 8.09
CA ASP A 471 -6.91 21.85 6.80
C ASP A 471 -5.39 21.97 6.65
N PHE A 472 -4.67 22.21 7.77
CA PHE A 472 -3.21 22.19 7.82
C PHE A 472 -2.62 20.86 7.31
N TYR A 473 -3.30 19.74 7.53
CA TYR A 473 -2.81 18.42 7.14
C TYR A 473 -3.17 18.06 5.71
N ALA A 474 -4.39 18.39 5.24
CA ALA A 474 -4.87 17.99 3.91
C ALA A 474 -4.61 19.03 2.81
N TYR A 475 -4.89 20.30 3.05
CA TYR A 475 -5.17 21.26 1.97
C TYR A 475 -4.07 22.27 1.70
N ARG A 476 -2.96 22.25 2.45
CA ARG A 476 -1.80 23.08 2.12
C ARG A 476 -0.88 22.38 1.12
N THR A 477 -0.41 23.15 0.15
CA THR A 477 0.81 22.81 -0.60
C THR A 477 2.00 22.98 0.35
N ARG A 478 2.93 22.04 0.32
CA ARG A 478 4.14 22.08 1.15
C ARG A 478 5.29 22.69 0.37
N ASP A 479 6.11 23.48 1.05
CA ASP A 479 7.34 24.01 0.43
C ASP A 479 8.31 22.86 0.15
N LEU A 480 9.07 22.94 -0.96
CA LEU A 480 10.01 21.89 -1.34
C LEU A 480 11.15 21.73 -0.32
N ASN A 481 11.46 22.76 0.46
CA ASN A 481 12.49 22.78 1.49
C ASN A 481 11.94 22.58 2.90
N GLU A 482 10.62 22.46 3.07
CA GLU A 482 10.02 22.10 4.34
C GLU A 482 10.54 20.72 4.82
N ILE A 483 10.75 20.61 6.14
CA ILE A 483 11.01 19.33 6.80
C ILE A 483 9.68 18.58 6.92
N LEU A 484 9.59 17.44 6.25
CA LEU A 484 8.38 16.62 6.26
C LEU A 484 8.37 15.71 7.51
N PRO A 485 7.19 15.27 7.99
CA PRO A 485 7.12 14.41 9.17
C PRO A 485 7.95 13.13 9.07
N TRP A 486 8.09 12.60 7.86
CA TRP A 486 8.86 11.39 7.54
C TRP A 486 10.29 11.68 7.06
N GLU A 487 10.84 12.88 7.28
CA GLU A 487 12.16 13.25 6.77
C GLU A 487 13.29 12.37 7.31
N HIS A 488 13.15 11.89 8.55
CA HIS A 488 14.09 10.97 9.21
C HIS A 488 13.94 9.51 8.75
N ILE A 489 13.04 9.21 7.81
CA ILE A 489 12.84 7.88 7.22
C ILE A 489 13.34 7.90 5.78
N SER A 490 14.29 7.02 5.45
CA SER A 490 14.84 6.90 4.11
C SER A 490 14.31 5.67 3.38
N THR A 491 13.75 5.88 2.20
CA THR A 491 13.38 4.79 1.29
C THR A 491 14.54 4.35 0.38
N GLY A 492 15.72 4.96 0.52
CA GLY A 492 16.82 4.90 -0.44
C GLY A 492 16.60 5.74 -1.70
N VAL A 493 15.41 6.31 -1.91
CA VAL A 493 15.15 7.31 -2.97
C VAL A 493 15.49 8.70 -2.43
N ARG A 494 16.40 9.41 -3.10
CA ARG A 494 16.82 10.76 -2.72
C ARG A 494 15.69 11.77 -2.87
N LYS A 495 15.51 12.66 -1.88
CA LYS A 495 14.56 13.79 -1.95
C LYS A 495 14.76 14.64 -3.21
N GLN A 496 16.01 14.84 -3.65
CA GLN A 496 16.31 15.58 -4.89
C GLN A 496 15.73 14.90 -6.14
N PHE A 497 15.73 13.56 -6.21
CA PHE A 497 15.08 12.84 -7.31
C PHE A 497 13.57 13.11 -7.31
N LEU A 498 12.92 13.03 -6.13
CA LEU A 498 11.50 13.31 -5.99
C LEU A 498 11.15 14.75 -6.39
N LYS A 499 11.99 15.74 -6.03
CA LYS A 499 11.81 17.15 -6.45
C LYS A 499 11.87 17.32 -7.96
N ARG A 500 12.82 16.65 -8.65
CA ARG A 500 12.89 16.70 -10.12
C ARG A 500 11.64 16.10 -10.75
N GLU A 501 11.14 14.99 -10.22
CA GLU A 501 9.91 14.38 -10.71
C GLU A 501 8.67 15.25 -10.45
N PHE A 502 8.62 15.94 -9.32
CA PHE A 502 7.59 16.93 -9.04
C PHE A 502 7.60 18.05 -10.11
N LEU A 503 8.75 18.65 -10.39
CA LEU A 503 8.88 19.69 -11.42
C LEU A 503 8.54 19.18 -12.82
N ALA A 504 9.00 17.98 -13.18
CA ALA A 504 8.66 17.33 -14.46
C ALA A 504 7.14 17.09 -14.61
N SER A 505 6.41 16.89 -13.51
CA SER A 505 4.96 16.77 -13.56
C SER A 505 4.25 18.06 -13.94
N GLN A 506 4.80 19.22 -13.56
CA GLN A 506 4.24 20.53 -13.88
C GLN A 506 4.37 20.87 -15.37
N SER A 507 5.45 20.42 -16.03
CA SER A 507 5.65 20.56 -17.47
C SER A 507 5.04 19.41 -18.30
N GLY A 508 4.51 18.36 -17.65
CA GLY A 508 4.03 17.16 -18.33
C GLY A 508 5.15 16.34 -18.99
N GLU A 509 6.41 16.53 -18.58
CA GLU A 509 7.54 15.76 -19.09
C GLU A 509 7.39 14.30 -18.67
N ILE A 510 7.59 13.37 -19.61
CA ILE A 510 7.46 11.94 -19.39
C ILE A 510 8.85 11.35 -19.12
N ARG A 511 8.92 10.46 -18.12
CA ARG A 511 10.10 9.62 -17.87
C ARG A 511 9.76 8.18 -18.23
N ILE A 512 10.54 7.61 -19.15
CA ILE A 512 10.40 6.21 -19.55
C ILE A 512 10.82 5.25 -18.42
N ASP A 513 10.58 3.95 -18.62
CA ASP A 513 10.93 2.91 -17.67
C ASP A 513 12.44 2.93 -17.32
N CYS A 514 12.78 2.83 -16.04
CA CYS A 514 14.19 2.84 -15.62
C CYS A 514 14.97 1.61 -16.06
N ARG A 515 14.31 0.54 -16.52
CA ARG A 515 14.99 -0.60 -17.17
C ARG A 515 15.73 -0.19 -18.45
N ASN A 516 15.28 0.88 -19.10
CA ASN A 516 15.88 1.41 -20.33
C ASN A 516 16.92 2.51 -20.04
N GLY A 517 17.17 2.83 -18.76
CA GLY A 517 18.14 3.85 -18.37
C GLY A 517 18.07 4.22 -16.89
N CYS A 518 19.22 4.27 -16.22
CA CYS A 518 19.30 4.71 -14.83
C CYS A 518 19.06 6.22 -14.72
N TYR A 519 18.25 6.62 -13.73
CA TYR A 519 17.96 8.03 -13.45
C TYR A 519 18.50 8.52 -12.11
N TYR A 520 19.45 7.76 -11.54
CA TYR A 520 20.17 8.11 -10.30
C TYR A 520 19.21 8.49 -9.17
N CYS A 521 18.21 7.64 -8.91
CA CYS A 521 17.22 7.88 -7.87
C CYS A 521 17.78 7.70 -6.44
N GLY A 522 18.94 7.05 -6.28
CA GLY A 522 19.60 6.79 -5.00
C GLY A 522 19.66 5.31 -4.61
N ILE A 523 18.77 4.47 -5.15
CA ILE A 523 18.65 3.05 -4.76
C ILE A 523 19.96 2.26 -4.90
N LEU A 524 20.70 2.44 -6.00
CA LEU A 524 21.97 1.73 -6.20
C LEU A 524 23.07 2.20 -5.24
N ASP A 525 23.02 3.47 -4.82
CA ASP A 525 23.99 4.04 -3.88
C ASP A 525 23.64 3.62 -2.43
N SER A 526 22.35 3.55 -2.10
CA SER A 526 21.87 3.18 -0.76
C SER A 526 21.98 1.68 -0.46
N PHE A 527 21.98 0.84 -1.49
CA PHE A 527 21.95 -0.62 -1.35
C PHE A 527 23.02 -1.30 -2.19
N SER A 528 24.17 -0.63 -2.43
CA SER A 528 25.29 -1.17 -3.22
C SER A 528 25.76 -2.52 -2.69
N ASP A 529 25.86 -2.64 -1.37
CA ASP A 529 26.46 -3.79 -0.69
C ASP A 529 25.52 -5.00 -0.69
N LEU A 530 24.22 -4.76 -0.93
CA LEU A 530 23.21 -5.80 -1.04
C LEU A 530 22.97 -6.26 -2.48
N ARG A 531 23.53 -5.58 -3.49
CA ARG A 531 23.29 -5.94 -4.90
C ARG A 531 24.03 -7.25 -5.22
N PRO A 532 23.32 -8.36 -5.47
CA PRO A 532 23.94 -9.64 -5.80
C PRO A 532 24.54 -9.58 -7.21
N THR A 533 25.48 -10.48 -7.48
CA THR A 533 25.95 -10.74 -8.85
C THR A 533 24.77 -11.18 -9.71
N ALA A 534 24.65 -10.62 -10.92
CA ALA A 534 23.46 -10.77 -11.79
C ALA A 534 23.08 -12.22 -12.14
N ALA A 535 23.96 -13.19 -11.88
CA ALA A 535 23.70 -14.62 -12.10
C ALA A 535 22.69 -15.22 -11.10
N ASP A 536 22.56 -14.68 -9.88
CA ASP A 536 21.84 -15.36 -8.79
C ASP A 536 20.44 -14.80 -8.52
N VAL A 537 20.21 -13.51 -8.78
CA VAL A 537 18.93 -12.82 -8.54
C VAL A 537 18.74 -11.68 -9.53
N TYR A 538 17.56 -11.59 -10.17
CA TYR A 538 17.24 -10.44 -11.02
C TYR A 538 16.94 -9.20 -10.17
N TRP A 539 17.69 -8.13 -10.43
CA TRP A 539 17.44 -6.79 -9.91
C TRP A 539 17.07 -5.86 -11.07
N GLY A 540 15.87 -5.28 -11.06
CA GLY A 540 15.37 -4.44 -12.15
C GLY A 540 15.98 -3.04 -12.23
N CYS A 541 17.01 -2.73 -11.43
CA CYS A 541 17.79 -1.51 -11.57
C CYS A 541 18.99 -1.79 -12.50
N PRO A 542 19.12 -1.06 -13.63
CA PRO A 542 20.22 -1.26 -14.58
C PRO A 542 21.59 -0.98 -13.94
#